data_AF-A0A7J3Z990-F1
#
_entry.id   AF-A0A7J3Z990-F1
#
_cell.length_a   1.000
_cell.length_b   1.000
_cell.length_c   1.000
_cell.angle_alpha   90.00
_cell.angle_beta   90.00
_cell.angle_gamma   90.00
#
_symmetry.space_group_name_H-M   'P 1'
#
loop_
_entity.id
_entity.type
_entity.pdbx_description
1 polymer ?
#
loop_
_entity_poly.entity_id
_entity_poly.type
_entity_poly.pdbx_seq_one_letter_code
_entity_poly.pdbx_strand_id
1 'polypeptide(L)' 'MTRRVYINAAGAIEIDRHFDKSYKALALESIRKMEKRFSAIEPEAVVVSSMSPESMGEQIGLAGIIADYLGLRRLKVF' A
#
# COMPACT_ATOMS: atom_id res chain seq x y z
N MET A 1 -4.46 28.99 0.38
CA MET A 1 -3.07 28.89 -0.12
C MET A 1 -2.83 27.46 -0.61
N THR A 2 -2.41 27.29 -1.86
CA THR A 2 -2.08 25.97 -2.42
C THR A 2 -0.66 25.58 -2.00
N ARG A 3 -0.47 24.38 -1.46
CA ARG A 3 0.86 23.84 -1.10
C ARG A 3 1.41 23.04 -2.27
N ARG A 4 2.72 23.12 -2.50
CA ARG A 4 3.42 22.27 -3.49
C ARG A 4 3.56 20.86 -2.92
N VAL A 5 3.32 19.85 -3.76
CA VAL A 5 3.38 18.42 -3.41
C VAL A 5 4.37 17.74 -4.35
N TYR A 6 5.18 16.84 -3.79
CA TYR A 6 6.25 16.14 -4.50
C TYR A 6 6.13 14.64 -4.28
N ILE A 7 6.57 13.85 -5.26
CA ILE A 7 6.67 12.40 -5.15
C ILE A 7 8.11 12.06 -4.77
N ASN A 8 8.32 11.49 -3.59
CA ASN A 8 9.65 11.15 -3.10
C ASN A 8 10.13 9.77 -3.55
N ALA A 9 9.21 8.82 -3.75
CA ALA A 9 9.53 7.47 -4.17
C ALA A 9 8.31 6.78 -4.81
N ALA A 10 8.57 5.72 -5.58
CA ALA A 10 7.54 4.87 -6.16
C ALA A 10 8.02 3.41 -6.20
N GLY A 11 7.09 2.49 -5.98
CA GLY A 11 7.30 1.05 -6.07
C GLY A 11 6.19 0.41 -6.90
N ALA A 12 6.53 -0.66 -7.61
CA ALA A 12 5.58 -1.44 -8.37
C ALA A 12 5.96 -2.92 -8.36
N ILE A 13 4.95 -3.78 -8.42
CA ILE A 13 5.10 -5.20 -8.68
C ILE A 13 4.91 -5.46 -10.18
N GLU A 14 5.39 -6.62 -10.63
CA GLU A 14 5.13 -7.07 -11.99
C GLU A 14 3.65 -7.35 -12.21
N ILE A 15 3.14 -6.93 -13.37
CA ILE A 15 1.75 -7.18 -13.75
C ILE A 15 1.67 -8.58 -14.33
N ASP A 16 1.29 -9.53 -13.49
CA ASP A 16 1.14 -10.94 -13.86
C ASP A 16 0.15 -11.65 -12.91
N ARG A 17 -0.06 -12.94 -13.12
CA ARG A 17 -0.88 -13.81 -12.28
C ARG A 17 -0.06 -14.35 -11.11
N HIS A 18 -0.22 -13.71 -9.96
CA HIS A 18 0.43 -14.13 -8.72
C HIS A 18 -0.45 -15.11 -7.94
N PHE A 19 -0.50 -16.37 -8.39
CA PHE A 19 -1.35 -17.41 -7.78
C PHE A 19 -0.92 -17.82 -6.35
N ASP A 20 0.34 -17.57 -6.01
CA ASP A 20 0.98 -17.94 -4.75
C ASP A 20 1.01 -16.79 -3.73
N LYS A 21 0.55 -15.59 -4.09
CA LYS A 21 0.63 -14.39 -3.25
C LYS A 21 -0.74 -13.81 -2.93
N SER A 22 -0.90 -13.41 -1.68
CA SER A 22 -2.05 -12.58 -1.26
C SER A 22 -1.85 -11.12 -1.66
N TYR A 23 -2.95 -10.34 -1.73
CA TYR A 23 -2.87 -8.89 -1.97
C TYR A 23 -1.99 -8.16 -0.93
N LYS A 24 -1.97 -8.64 0.32
CA LYS A 24 -1.11 -8.11 1.39
C LYS A 24 0.37 -8.31 1.08
N ALA A 25 0.73 -9.49 0.58
CA ALA A 25 2.09 -9.81 0.17
C ALA A 25 2.52 -8.95 -1.04
N LEU A 26 1.62 -8.75 -2.00
CA LEU A 26 1.84 -7.89 -3.16
C LEU A 26 2.05 -6.41 -2.74
N ALA A 27 1.23 -5.90 -1.81
CA ALA A 27 1.41 -4.55 -1.26
C ALA A 27 2.76 -4.39 -0.53
N LEU A 28 3.13 -5.35 0.31
CA LEU A 28 4.43 -5.35 1.01
C LEU A 28 5.61 -5.42 0.04
N GLU A 29 5.52 -6.21 -1.04
CA GLU A 29 6.57 -6.29 -2.05
C GLU A 29 6.79 -4.94 -2.74
N SER A 30 5.70 -4.25 -3.12
CA SER A 30 5.76 -2.92 -3.73
C SER A 30 6.47 -1.90 -2.82
N ILE A 31 6.10 -1.90 -1.53
CA ILE A 31 6.71 -0.99 -0.53
C ILE A 31 8.19 -1.31 -0.32
N ARG A 32 8.56 -2.59 -0.18
CA ARG A 32 9.97 -2.98 -0.06
C ARG A 32 10.81 -2.59 -1.27
N LYS A 33 10.24 -2.63 -2.48
CA LYS A 33 10.93 -2.14 -3.69
C LYS A 33 11.17 -0.63 -3.64
N MET A 34 10.21 0.12 -3.10
CA MET A 34 10.34 1.56 -2.86
C MET A 34 11.40 1.87 -1.79
N GLU A 35 11.38 1.19 -0.65
CA GLU A 35 12.34 1.34 0.46
C GLU A 35 13.76 0.87 0.13
N LYS A 36 13.97 0.06 -0.91
CA LYS A 36 15.34 -0.21 -1.39
C LYS A 36 16.01 1.04 -1.97
N ARG A 37 15.22 2.02 -2.39
CA ARG A 37 15.69 3.25 -3.05
C ARG A 37 15.55 4.48 -2.15
N PHE A 38 14.96 4.32 -0.97
CA PHE A 38 14.65 5.41 -0.04
C PHE A 38 14.73 4.88 1.40
N SER A 39 15.12 5.69 2.37
CA SER A 39 15.14 5.27 3.78
C SER A 39 13.75 4.81 4.28
N ALA A 40 13.70 4.23 5.48
CA ALA A 40 12.45 3.83 6.12
C ALA A 40 11.40 4.95 6.07
N ILE A 41 10.15 4.58 5.79
CA ILE A 41 9.04 5.52 5.61
C ILE A 41 8.20 5.52 6.88
N GLU A 42 7.95 6.71 7.43
CA GLU A 42 7.06 6.93 8.57
C GLU A 42 5.86 7.77 8.11
N PRO A 43 4.87 7.17 7.42
CA PRO A 43 3.77 7.92 6.85
C PRO A 43 2.76 8.32 7.93
N GLU A 44 2.26 9.55 7.87
CA GLU A 44 1.16 10.03 8.74
C GLU A 44 -0.22 9.51 8.27
N ALA A 45 -0.32 9.10 7.00
CA ALA A 45 -1.53 8.57 6.40
C ALA A 45 -1.22 7.55 5.30
N VAL A 46 -2.13 6.59 5.13
CA VAL A 46 -2.16 5.64 4.02
C VAL A 46 -3.50 5.75 3.30
N VAL A 47 -3.44 5.80 1.98
CA VAL A 47 -4.60 5.81 1.10
C VAL A 47 -4.49 4.60 0.19
N VAL A 48 -5.50 3.73 0.19
CA VAL A 48 -5.54 2.57 -0.72
C VAL A 48 -6.79 2.64 -1.59
N SER A 49 -6.57 2.56 -2.90
CA SER A 49 -7.64 2.39 -3.87
C SER A 49 -7.52 1.00 -4.50
N SER A 50 -8.63 0.28 -4.61
CA SER A 50 -8.70 -1.01 -5.26
C SER A 50 -10.07 -1.23 -5.87
N MET A 51 -10.09 -1.84 -7.06
CA MET A 51 -11.30 -2.35 -7.70
C MET A 51 -11.56 -3.84 -7.37
N SER A 52 -10.63 -4.50 -6.66
CA SER A 52 -10.76 -5.92 -6.30
C SER A 52 -11.76 -6.26 -5.17
N PRO A 53 -12.05 -5.40 -4.17
CA PRO A 53 -12.82 -5.84 -2.99
C PRO A 53 -14.30 -6.07 -3.27
N GLU A 54 -14.88 -5.43 -4.30
CA GLU A 54 -16.32 -5.55 -4.60
C GLU A 54 -16.65 -6.82 -5.40
N SER A 55 -15.69 -7.37 -6.15
CA SER A 55 -15.92 -8.54 -7.02
C SER A 55 -15.42 -9.88 -6.45
N MET A 56 -14.60 -9.88 -5.39
CA MET A 56 -13.91 -11.10 -4.94
C MET A 56 -14.18 -11.55 -3.48
N GLY A 57 -14.89 -10.79 -2.64
CA GLY A 57 -15.23 -11.34 -1.30
C GLY A 57 -15.70 -10.38 -0.21
N GLU A 58 -16.45 -9.31 -0.53
CA GLU A 58 -17.05 -8.39 0.46
C GLU A 58 -16.07 -7.75 1.47
N GLN A 59 -14.78 -7.70 1.12
CA GLN A 59 -13.74 -7.26 2.06
C GLN A 59 -13.64 -5.73 2.09
N ILE A 60 -14.30 -5.12 3.08
CA ILE A 60 -14.26 -3.68 3.35
C ILE A 60 -12.99 -3.33 4.15
N GLY A 61 -12.44 -2.13 3.93
CA GLY A 61 -11.36 -1.59 4.77
C GLY A 61 -9.96 -2.10 4.43
N LEU A 62 -9.67 -2.40 3.15
CA LEU A 62 -8.36 -2.86 2.67
C LEU A 62 -7.19 -2.00 3.16
N ALA A 63 -7.37 -0.69 3.20
CA ALA A 63 -6.34 0.24 3.67
C ALA A 63 -5.90 -0.07 5.12
N GLY A 64 -6.84 -0.43 6.00
CA GLY A 64 -6.54 -0.75 7.39
C GLY A 64 -5.84 -2.10 7.53
N ILE A 65 -6.30 -3.08 6.75
CA ILE A 65 -5.69 -4.41 6.71
C ILE A 65 -4.25 -4.34 6.20
N ILE A 66 -4.01 -3.55 5.15
CA ILE A 66 -2.67 -3.35 4.60
C ILE A 66 -1.80 -2.60 5.61
N ALA A 67 -2.29 -1.51 6.22
CA ALA A 67 -1.53 -0.76 7.22
C ALA A 67 -1.12 -1.63 8.42
N ASP A 68 -2.05 -2.44 8.95
CA ASP A 68 -1.78 -3.38 10.04
C ASP A 68 -0.74 -4.45 9.63
N TYR A 69 -0.91 -5.05 8.45
CA TYR A 69 0.03 -6.06 7.93
C TYR A 69 1.45 -5.51 7.73
N LEU A 70 1.57 -4.24 7.38
CA LEU A 70 2.85 -3.55 7.22
C LEU A 70 3.46 -3.09 8.56
N GLY A 71 2.76 -3.29 9.67
CA GLY A 71 3.19 -2.81 10.98
C GLY A 71 3.17 -1.29 11.12
N LEU A 72 2.48 -0.58 10.22
CA LEU A 72 2.31 0.86 10.29
C LEU A 72 1.31 1.15 11.42
N ARG A 73 1.75 1.88 12.44
CA ARG A 73 0.92 2.20 13.63
C ARG A 73 0.68 3.70 13.72
N ARG A 74 -0.47 4.06 14.31
CA ARG A 74 -0.86 5.46 14.61
C ARG A 74 -0.95 6.37 13.38
N LEU A 75 -1.43 5.84 12.26
CA LEU A 75 -1.68 6.60 11.03
C LEU A 75 -3.18 6.71 10.72
N LYS A 76 -3.53 7.70 9.90
CA LYS A 76 -4.86 7.79 9.30
C LYS A 76 -4.95 6.85 8.10
N VAL A 77 -6.09 6.20 7.93
CA VAL A 77 -6.30 5.18 6.91
C VAL A 77 -7.53 5.54 6.10
N PHE A 78 -7.40 5.54 4.77
CA PHE A 78 -8.44 5.89 3.81
C PHE A 78 -8.53 4.86 2.68
#